data_AF-A0A5C7B7V4-F1
#
_entry.id   AF-A0A5C7B7V4-F1
#
_cell.length_a   1.000
_cell.length_b   1.000
_cell.length_c   1.000
_cell.angle_alpha   90.00
_cell.angle_beta   90.00
_cell.angle_gamma   90.00
#
_symmetry.space_group_name_H-M   'P 1'
#
loop_
_entity.id
_entity.type
_entity.pdbx_description
1 polymer ?
#
loop_
_entity_poly.entity_id
_entity_poly.type
_entity_poly.pdbx_seq_one_letter_code
_entity_poly.pdbx_strand_id
1 'polypeptide(L)'
;MSDHGMMEKEEIFSKVLRAGRRTYFFDVRATKAGDYYLTITESKKFTNDDGSFHYKKHKIYLYKEDFTEFNEILIEMTDYIISEKGDEVISERHQKDFKKEDYAAADDVTEGGAPVDDSDESAEKFTDINFEDI
;
A
#
# COMPACT_ATOMS: atom_id res chain seq x y z
N MET A 1 -9.52 18.73 15.84
CA MET A 1 -8.45 19.71 15.56
C MET A 1 -7.28 18.95 15.00
N SER A 2 -6.85 19.31 13.80
CA SER A 2 -6.04 18.49 12.90
C SER A 2 -4.57 18.39 13.31
N ASP A 3 -4.15 17.17 13.63
CA ASP A 3 -2.76 16.73 13.85
C ASP A 3 -1.81 17.01 12.65
N HIS A 4 -2.36 17.44 11.50
CA HIS A 4 -1.59 17.80 10.31
C HIS A 4 -0.61 18.95 10.49
N GLY A 5 -0.86 19.90 11.40
CA GLY A 5 0.01 21.09 11.55
C GLY A 5 1.37 20.81 12.19
N MET A 6 1.51 19.71 12.93
CA MET A 6 2.80 19.31 13.52
C MET A 6 3.59 18.35 12.61
N MET A 7 2.91 17.58 11.76
CA MET A 7 3.57 16.65 10.83
C MET A 7 4.36 17.38 9.73
N GLU A 8 3.84 18.48 9.17
CA GLU A 8 4.55 19.24 8.12
C GLU A 8 5.87 19.84 8.63
N LYS A 9 5.99 20.10 9.94
CA LYS A 9 7.16 20.77 10.52
C LYS A 9 8.36 19.85 10.73
N GLU A 10 8.15 18.53 10.70
CA GLU A 10 9.19 17.53 10.94
C GLU A 10 9.65 16.81 9.67
N GLU A 11 8.99 17.07 8.53
CA GLU A 11 9.27 16.44 7.24
C GLU A 11 10.29 17.27 6.45
N ILE A 12 11.52 16.77 6.38
CA ILE A 12 12.69 17.46 5.79
C ILE A 12 12.70 17.27 4.27
N PHE A 13 12.36 16.07 3.82
CA PHE A 13 12.31 15.69 2.43
C PHE A 13 11.27 14.59 2.24
N SER A 14 10.52 14.63 1.14
CA SER A 14 9.45 13.67 0.87
C SER A 14 9.43 13.27 -0.59
N LYS A 15 9.14 12.00 -0.85
CA LYS A 15 8.87 11.48 -2.20
C LYS A 15 7.66 10.56 -2.18
N VAL A 16 6.80 10.71 -3.18
CA VAL A 16 5.56 9.94 -3.32
C VAL A 16 5.60 9.07 -4.58
N LEU A 17 5.26 7.80 -4.45
CA LEU A 17 5.08 6.86 -5.55
C LEU A 17 3.64 6.35 -5.59
N ARG A 18 2.90 6.66 -6.65
CA ARG A 18 1.52 6.18 -6.86
C ARG A 18 1.54 4.91 -7.71
N ALA A 19 0.94 3.83 -7.21
CA ALA A 19 0.91 2.51 -7.83
C ALA A 19 -0.50 1.90 -7.75
N GLY A 20 -1.42 2.40 -8.58
CA GLY A 20 -2.81 1.92 -8.62
C GLY A 20 -3.56 2.19 -7.31
N ARG A 21 -3.95 1.12 -6.59
CA ARG A 21 -4.65 1.23 -5.28
C ARG A 21 -3.70 1.56 -4.12
N ARG A 22 -2.39 1.58 -4.35
CA ARG A 22 -1.38 1.87 -3.34
C ARG A 22 -0.70 3.21 -3.62
N THR A 23 -0.37 3.92 -2.55
CA THR A 23 0.52 5.07 -2.60
C THR A 23 1.61 4.87 -1.56
N TYR A 24 2.87 4.93 -1.98
CA TYR A 24 4.02 4.85 -1.10
C TYR A 24 4.55 6.25 -0.82
N PHE A 25 4.80 6.55 0.45
CA PHE A 25 5.38 7.80 0.94
C PHE A 25 6.75 7.48 1.55
N PHE A 26 7.76 8.23 1.14
CA PHE A 26 9.14 8.12 1.62
C PHE A 26 9.51 9.46 2.23
N ASP A 27 9.46 9.53 3.56
CA ASP A 27 9.62 10.78 4.30
C ASP A 27 10.92 10.73 5.12
N VAL A 28 11.81 11.70 4.93
CA VAL A 28 12.97 11.92 5.79
C VAL A 28 12.55 12.87 6.91
N ARG A 29 12.74 12.44 8.16
CA ARG A 29 12.34 13.19 9.36
C ARG A 29 13.49 13.30 10.34
N ALA A 30 13.48 14.34 11.17
CA ALA A 30 14.43 14.49 12.27
C ALA A 30 13.87 13.92 13.58
N THR A 31 14.74 13.26 14.34
CA THR A 31 14.51 12.96 15.76
C THR A 31 14.65 14.23 16.60
N LYS A 32 14.24 14.16 17.88
CA LYS A 32 14.46 15.26 18.84
C LYS A 32 15.95 15.60 19.03
N ALA A 33 16.85 14.65 18.78
CA ALA A 33 18.30 14.84 18.87
C ALA A 33 18.91 15.45 17.60
N GLY A 34 18.11 15.66 16.54
CA GLY A 34 18.54 16.23 15.27
C GLY A 34 19.10 15.23 14.26
N ASP A 35 19.17 13.93 14.59
CA ASP A 35 19.53 12.90 13.60
C ASP A 35 18.33 12.53 12.73
N TYR A 36 18.61 12.00 11.53
CA TYR A 36 17.59 11.72 10.52
C TYR A 36 17.23 10.24 10.45
N TYR A 37 15.95 9.98 10.22
CA TYR A 37 15.41 8.64 9.99
C TYR A 37 14.44 8.67 8.80
N LEU A 38 14.24 7.51 8.18
CA LEU A 38 13.32 7.36 7.06
C LEU A 38 12.00 6.74 7.56
N THR A 39 10.89 7.31 7.15
CA THR A 39 9.57 6.69 7.28
C THR A 39 9.09 6.26 5.90
N ILE A 40 8.83 4.96 5.75
CA ILE A 40 8.20 4.41 4.54
C ILE A 40 6.76 4.05 4.88
N THR A 41 5.79 4.64 4.19
CA THR A 41 4.37 4.34 4.40
C THR A 41 3.73 3.82 3.12
N GLU A 42 3.18 2.62 3.14
CA GLU A 42 2.20 2.17 2.14
C GLU A 42 0.81 2.60 2.60
N SER A 43 0.09 3.36 1.79
CA SER A 43 -1.35 3.59 1.93
C SER A 43 -2.11 2.84 0.84
N LYS A 44 -2.89 1.83 1.23
CA LYS A 44 -3.71 1.03 0.33
C LYS A 44 -5.16 1.43 0.45
N LYS A 45 -5.78 1.78 -0.68
CA LYS A 45 -7.22 2.01 -0.79
C LYS A 45 -7.94 0.66 -0.84
N PHE A 46 -8.84 0.45 0.12
CA PHE A 46 -9.81 -0.63 0.14
C PHE A 46 -11.15 -0.06 -0.29
N THR A 47 -11.78 -0.73 -1.24
CA THR A 47 -13.11 -0.38 -1.72
C THR A 47 -13.99 -1.55 -1.33
N ASN A 48 -15.09 -1.24 -0.65
CA ASN A 48 -16.10 -2.19 -0.23
C ASN A 48 -17.14 -2.34 -1.36
N ASP A 49 -17.99 -3.36 -1.27
CA ASP A 49 -18.97 -3.67 -2.32
C ASP A 49 -20.06 -2.60 -2.46
N ASP A 50 -20.32 -1.85 -1.39
CA ASP A 50 -21.22 -0.68 -1.36
C ASP A 50 -20.61 0.58 -2.04
N GLY A 51 -19.41 0.45 -2.62
CA GLY A 51 -18.67 1.54 -3.26
C GLY A 51 -17.97 2.47 -2.27
N SER A 52 -18.19 2.32 -0.96
CA SER A 52 -17.44 3.06 0.05
C SER A 52 -15.96 2.65 0.03
N PHE A 53 -15.09 3.53 0.51
CA PHE A 53 -13.66 3.22 0.57
C PHE A 53 -13.01 3.73 1.84
N HIS A 54 -11.96 3.03 2.26
CA HIS A 54 -11.08 3.45 3.34
C HIS A 54 -9.61 3.22 2.95
N TYR A 55 -8.70 3.89 3.65
CA TYR A 55 -7.27 3.71 3.45
C TYR A 55 -6.66 3.01 4.66
N LYS A 56 -5.99 1.88 4.44
CA LYS A 56 -5.13 1.25 5.45
C LYS A 56 -3.70 1.70 5.21
N LYS A 57 -3.02 2.12 6.27
CA LYS A 57 -1.61 2.52 6.23
C LYS A 57 -0.74 1.47 6.91
N HIS A 58 0.33 1.05 6.24
CA HIS A 58 1.42 0.27 6.81
C HIS A 58 2.64 1.17 6.85
N LYS A 59 3.28 1.31 8.02
CA LYS A 59 4.37 2.24 8.23
C LYS A 59 5.59 1.53 8.81
N ILE A 60 6.74 1.80 8.23
CA ILE A 60 8.05 1.34 8.67
C ILE A 60 8.87 2.56 9.05
N TYR A 61 9.57 2.48 10.19
CA TYR A 61 10.58 3.45 10.60
C TYR A 61 11.93 2.78 10.45
N LEU A 62 12.84 3.42 9.71
CA LEU A 62 14.19 2.95 9.51
C LEU A 62 15.15 4.00 10.04
N TYR A 63 16.01 3.61 10.98
CA TYR A 63 17.01 4.48 11.56
C TYR A 63 18.34 4.35 10.82
N LYS A 64 19.18 5.37 10.99
CA LYS A 64 20.37 5.59 10.16
C LYS A 64 21.42 4.48 10.29
N GLU A 65 21.51 3.88 11.46
CA GLU A 65 22.39 2.75 11.76
C GLU A 65 22.12 1.53 10.88
N ASP A 66 20.87 1.34 10.44
CA ASP A 66 20.43 0.16 9.69
C ASP A 66 20.40 0.40 8.16
N PHE A 67 20.65 1.64 7.70
CA PHE A 67 20.45 2.03 6.29
C PHE A 67 21.25 1.19 5.30
N THR A 68 22.52 0.91 5.63
CA THR A 68 23.41 0.19 4.72
C THR A 68 22.91 -1.25 4.52
N GLU A 69 22.74 -1.99 5.62
CA GLU A 69 22.32 -3.40 5.56
C GLU A 69 20.90 -3.55 5.00
N PHE A 70 19.97 -2.67 5.41
CA PHE A 70 18.61 -2.69 4.86
C PHE A 70 18.60 -2.46 3.35
N ASN A 71 19.39 -1.51 2.83
CA ASN A 71 19.44 -1.22 1.40
C ASN A 71 20.09 -2.35 0.61
N GLU A 72 21.16 -2.96 1.12
CA GLU A 72 21.82 -4.10 0.49
C GLU A 72 20.85 -5.28 0.34
N ILE A 73 20.17 -5.66 1.42
CA ILE A 73 19.18 -6.75 1.41
C ILE A 73 18.00 -6.40 0.51
N LEU A 74 17.51 -5.16 0.56
CA LEU A 74 16.38 -4.73 -0.29
C LEU A 74 16.72 -4.87 -1.77
N ILE A 75 17.91 -4.42 -2.19
CA ILE A 75 18.39 -4.54 -3.57
C ILE A 75 18.51 -6.02 -3.96
N GLU A 76 19.17 -6.83 -3.13
CA GLU A 76 19.36 -8.26 -3.38
C GLU A 76 18.00 -8.97 -3.59
N MET A 77 17.03 -8.72 -2.72
CA MET A 77 15.71 -9.34 -2.81
C MET A 77 14.93 -8.85 -4.05
N THR A 78 15.02 -7.56 -4.40
CA THR A 78 14.35 -7.05 -5.60
C THR A 78 14.98 -7.59 -6.89
N ASP A 79 16.31 -7.68 -6.94
CA ASP A 79 17.05 -8.19 -8.09
C ASP A 79 16.78 -9.69 -8.27
N TYR A 80 16.74 -10.46 -7.18
CA TYR A 80 16.38 -11.87 -7.21
C TYR A 80 15.00 -12.12 -7.82
N ILE A 81 14.00 -11.29 -7.47
CA ILE A 81 12.65 -11.40 -8.06
C ILE A 81 12.69 -11.16 -9.56
N ILE A 82 13.42 -10.13 -9.99
CA ILE A 82 13.56 -9.78 -11.42
C ILE A 82 14.33 -10.87 -12.18
N SER A 83 15.40 -11.42 -11.62
CA SER A 83 16.15 -12.48 -12.28
C SER A 83 15.34 -13.76 -12.47
N GLU A 84 14.49 -14.11 -11.48
CA GLU A 84 13.70 -15.33 -11.50
C GLU A 84 12.39 -15.22 -12.29
N LYS A 85 11.77 -14.04 -12.36
CA LYS A 85 10.45 -13.83 -12.97
C LYS A 85 10.43 -12.84 -14.13
N GLY A 86 11.55 -12.18 -14.42
CA GLY A 86 11.64 -11.12 -15.40
C GLY A 86 10.93 -9.83 -14.96
N ASP A 87 10.93 -8.84 -15.83
CA ASP A 87 10.28 -7.54 -15.59
C ASP A 87 8.75 -7.60 -15.82
N GLU A 88 8.23 -8.73 -16.31
CA GLU A 88 6.82 -8.86 -16.65
C GLU A 88 5.95 -8.95 -15.40
N VAL A 89 5.09 -7.95 -15.21
CA VAL A 89 4.15 -7.95 -14.09
C VAL A 89 2.93 -8.80 -14.44
N ILE A 90 2.89 -10.04 -13.94
CA ILE A 90 1.73 -10.93 -14.03
C ILE A 90 0.65 -10.54 -13.02
N SER A 91 -0.01 -9.41 -13.24
CA SER A 91 -1.28 -9.12 -12.57
C SER A 91 -2.39 -8.96 -13.60
N GLU A 92 -3.62 -9.29 -13.21
CA GLU A 92 -4.81 -9.17 -14.07
C GLU A 92 -4.92 -7.78 -14.72
N ARG A 93 -4.37 -6.73 -14.08
CA ARG A 93 -4.35 -5.35 -14.56
C ARG A 93 -3.34 -5.04 -15.66
N HIS A 94 -2.35 -5.91 -15.91
CA HIS A 94 -1.30 -5.72 -16.92
C HIS A 94 -1.43 -6.67 -18.12
N GLN A 95 -2.46 -7.52 -18.15
CA GLN A 95 -2.79 -8.28 -19.36
C GLN A 95 -3.27 -7.32 -20.45
N LYS A 96 -2.81 -7.52 -21.70
CA LYS A 96 -3.19 -6.68 -22.87
C LYS A 96 -4.71 -6.60 -23.09
N ASP A 97 -5.45 -7.59 -22.60
CA ASP A 97 -6.90 -7.68 -22.71
C ASP A 97 -7.63 -7.23 -21.43
N PHE A 98 -6.94 -6.56 -20.49
CA PHE A 98 -7.57 -5.99 -19.31
C PHE A 98 -8.56 -4.90 -19.72
N LYS A 99 -9.83 -5.27 -19.80
CA LYS A 99 -10.94 -4.33 -19.82
C LYS A 99 -11.03 -3.73 -18.42
N LYS A 100 -10.53 -2.52 -18.27
CA LYS A 100 -10.94 -1.66 -17.17
C LYS A 100 -12.45 -1.52 -17.27
N GLU A 101 -13.20 -2.16 -16.40
CA GLU A 101 -14.62 -1.85 -16.25
C GLU A 101 -14.69 -0.40 -15.77
N ASP A 102 -14.89 0.50 -16.73
CA ASP A 102 -15.20 1.88 -16.49
C ASP A 102 -16.57 1.93 -15.82
N TYR A 103 -16.61 1.85 -14.50
CA TYR A 103 -17.67 2.49 -13.74
C TYR A 103 -17.42 4.00 -13.75
N ALA A 104 -17.59 4.59 -14.93
CA ALA A 104 -17.70 6.02 -15.11
C ALA A 104 -19.11 6.32 -15.60
N ALA A 105 -20.01 6.55 -14.65
CA ALA A 105 -21.10 7.49 -14.84
C ALA A 105 -21.14 8.36 -13.58
N ALA A 106 -20.76 9.62 -13.75
CA ALA A 106 -21.06 10.68 -12.83
C ALA A 106 -22.58 10.77 -12.66
N ASP A 107 -23.05 10.96 -11.43
CA ASP A 107 -23.66 12.26 -11.15
C ASP A 107 -23.61 12.59 -9.66
N ASP A 108 -23.41 13.88 -9.44
CA ASP A 108 -23.59 14.60 -8.19
C ASP A 108 -25.02 14.33 -7.65
N VAL A 109 -25.12 13.92 -6.38
CA VAL A 109 -26.30 14.00 -5.49
C VAL A 109 -27.47 13.00 -5.66
N THR A 110 -27.82 12.38 -4.52
CA THR A 110 -29.10 11.76 -4.07
C THR A 110 -29.51 10.31 -4.42
N GLU A 111 -29.80 9.59 -3.33
CA GLU A 111 -30.84 8.56 -3.08
C GLU A 111 -31.00 7.32 -3.99
N GLY A 112 -30.85 6.15 -3.35
CA GLY A 112 -31.93 5.16 -3.31
C GLY A 112 -31.74 3.86 -4.09
N GLY A 113 -31.79 2.73 -3.38
CA GLY A 113 -32.30 1.46 -3.92
C GLY A 113 -31.28 0.34 -4.12
N ALA A 114 -31.15 -0.51 -3.10
CA ALA A 114 -30.60 -1.87 -3.16
C ALA A 114 -31.60 -2.86 -3.83
N PRO A 115 -31.45 -4.20 -3.77
CA PRO A 115 -30.28 -5.11 -3.88
C PRO A 115 -30.59 -6.39 -4.73
N VAL A 116 -29.58 -7.20 -5.10
CA VAL A 116 -29.60 -8.71 -5.11
C VAL A 116 -28.16 -9.20 -5.39
N ASP A 117 -27.47 -9.88 -4.47
CA ASP A 117 -27.56 -11.31 -4.04
C ASP A 117 -27.03 -12.30 -5.10
N ASP A 118 -25.92 -13.01 -4.83
CA ASP A 118 -25.94 -14.33 -4.16
C ASP A 118 -24.52 -14.99 -4.14
N SER A 119 -24.25 -15.60 -2.98
CA SER A 119 -23.38 -16.75 -2.62
C SER A 119 -21.85 -16.78 -2.81
N ASP A 120 -21.18 -16.60 -1.67
CA ASP A 120 -19.89 -17.16 -1.25
C ASP A 120 -19.91 -18.70 -1.12
N GLU A 121 -18.77 -19.34 -1.36
CA GLU A 121 -18.17 -20.37 -0.48
C GLU A 121 -16.82 -20.86 -1.05
N SER A 122 -15.68 -20.43 -0.50
CA SER A 122 -14.41 -21.22 -0.46
C SER A 122 -13.18 -20.53 0.16
N ALA A 123 -13.25 -19.29 0.63
CA ALA A 123 -12.05 -18.55 1.06
C ALA A 123 -11.52 -18.87 2.49
N GLU A 124 -12.21 -19.72 3.26
CA GLU A 124 -11.91 -19.95 4.70
C GLU A 124 -10.71 -20.91 4.98
N LYS A 125 -10.01 -21.44 3.97
CA LYS A 125 -8.96 -22.47 4.20
C LYS A 125 -7.51 -21.99 4.20
N PHE A 126 -7.24 -20.69 4.07
CA PHE A 126 -5.85 -20.21 3.87
C PHE A 126 -5.21 -19.49 5.05
N THR A 127 -5.85 -19.42 6.23
CA THR A 127 -5.33 -18.60 7.36
C THR A 127 -5.21 -19.31 8.71
N ASP A 128 -5.11 -20.64 8.75
CA ASP A 128 -4.74 -21.36 9.97
C ASP A 128 -3.35 -22.00 9.83
N ILE A 129 -2.31 -21.24 10.19
CA ILE A 129 -0.96 -21.77 10.46
C ILE A 129 -0.73 -21.61 11.97
N ASN A 130 -0.52 -22.74 12.65
CA ASN A 130 -0.31 -22.81 14.10
C ASN A 130 1.20 -22.86 14.41
N PHE A 131 1.69 -21.92 15.23
CA PHE A 131 3.11 -21.70 15.54
C PHE A 131 3.48 -22.24 16.94
N GLU A 132 3.31 -23.54 17.16
CA GLU A 132 3.79 -24.20 18.40
C GLU A 132 4.93 -25.20 18.18
N ASP A 133 5.43 -25.39 16.95
CA ASP A 133 6.53 -26.32 16.63
C ASP A 133 7.70 -25.67 15.83
N ILE A 134 8.19 -24.49 16.25
CA ILE A 134 9.50 -23.95 15.80
C ILE A 134 10.42 -23.69 17.00
#